data_AF-A0A2M7WLL4-F1
#
_entry.id   AF-A0A2M7WLL4-F1
#
_cell.length_a   1.000
_cell.length_b   1.000
_cell.length_c   1.000
_cell.angle_alpha   90.00
_cell.angle_beta   90.00
_cell.angle_gamma   90.00
#
_symmetry.space_group_name_H-M   'P 1'
#
loop_
_entity.id
_entity.type
_entity.pdbx_description
1 polymer ?
#
loop_
_entity_poly.entity_id
_entity_poly.type
_entity_poly.pdbx_seq_one_letter_code
_entity_poly.pdbx_strand_id
1 'polypeptide(L)'
;MAVRIIIVESHAIIRRAIKCQLETHPQIKVIGETDKKREALMMTQKLNPDIIMINASMPRSVGLETIKGMVKHTVASEPTPAQIRAARNTGKYSQEAFAALLHTTMETVNRWENGKAKPNGKNLLSLLELCRKSKLMKLELPTTKILAYASNDETQFLKQAIENGAHGCILGSSNIKELFEAITALIKGKGYYPTLGSGI
;
A
#
# COMPACT_ATOMS: atom_id res chain seq x y z
N MET A 1 11.08 16.13 -9.94
CA MET A 1 10.17 15.24 -10.69
C MET A 1 8.77 15.45 -10.12
N ALA A 2 7.73 15.48 -10.96
CA ALA A 2 6.35 15.63 -10.48
C ALA A 2 5.80 14.27 -10.00
N VAL A 3 5.11 14.26 -8.86
CA VAL A 3 4.43 13.10 -8.30
C VAL A 3 3.20 12.77 -9.12
N ARG A 4 3.13 11.54 -9.63
CA ARG A 4 2.07 11.05 -10.52
C ARG A 4 1.06 10.26 -9.72
N ILE A 5 -0.19 10.72 -9.72
CA ILE A 5 -1.26 10.15 -8.90
C ILE A 5 -2.40 9.61 -9.77
N ILE A 6 -2.94 8.45 -9.41
CA ILE A 6 -4.24 7.96 -9.90
C ILE A 6 -5.27 8.09 -8.77
N ILE A 7 -6.49 8.51 -9.11
CA ILE A 7 -7.60 8.61 -8.16
C ILE A 7 -8.62 7.50 -8.45
N VAL A 8 -9.00 6.76 -7.41
CA VAL A 8 -10.01 5.70 -7.44
C VAL A 8 -11.16 6.08 -6.51
N GLU A 9 -12.27 6.56 -7.09
CA GLU A 9 -13.44 7.10 -6.37
C GLU A 9 -14.71 6.92 -7.21
N SER A 10 -15.77 6.39 -6.61
CA SER A 10 -17.06 6.15 -7.26
C SER A 10 -17.87 7.43 -7.51
N HIS A 11 -17.73 8.44 -6.64
CA HIS A 11 -18.49 9.68 -6.75
C HIS A 11 -17.74 10.70 -7.62
N ALA A 12 -18.28 11.00 -8.80
CA ALA A 12 -17.66 11.92 -9.75
C ALA A 12 -17.36 13.31 -9.17
N ILE A 13 -18.24 13.81 -8.30
CA ILE A 13 -18.06 15.12 -7.64
C ILE A 13 -16.85 15.10 -6.70
N ILE A 14 -16.74 14.07 -5.85
CA ILE A 14 -15.63 13.92 -4.91
C ILE A 14 -14.32 13.74 -5.68
N ARG A 15 -14.32 12.87 -6.70
CA ARG A 15 -13.15 12.64 -7.56
C ARG A 15 -12.66 13.93 -8.20
N ARG A 16 -13.58 14.75 -8.74
CA ARG A 16 -13.26 16.05 -9.33
C ARG A 16 -12.71 17.03 -8.29
N ALA A 17 -13.30 17.08 -7.10
CA ALA A 17 -12.84 17.95 -6.01
C ALA A 17 -11.41 17.60 -5.57
N ILE A 18 -11.13 16.32 -5.36
CA ILE A 18 -9.79 15.81 -5.02
C ILE A 18 -8.80 16.17 -6.11
N LYS A 19 -9.14 15.93 -7.38
CA LYS A 19 -8.28 16.29 -8.51
C LYS A 19 -7.94 17.79 -8.52
N CYS A 20 -8.95 18.65 -8.39
CA CYS A 20 -8.74 20.09 -8.36
C CYS A 20 -7.81 20.50 -7.20
N GLN A 21 -7.98 19.90 -6.01
CA GLN A 21 -7.10 20.16 -4.87
C GLN A 21 -5.67 19.71 -5.12
N LEU A 22 -5.46 18.49 -5.64
CA LEU A 22 -4.13 17.96 -5.93
C LEU A 22 -3.39 18.79 -6.99
N GLU A 23 -4.09 19.19 -8.04
CA GLU A 23 -3.53 19.96 -9.16
C GLU A 23 -3.24 21.44 -8.81
N THR A 24 -3.64 21.91 -7.61
CA THR A 24 -3.16 23.21 -7.10
C THR A 24 -1.67 23.22 -6.82
N HIS A 25 -1.06 22.04 -6.59
CA HIS A 25 0.37 21.93 -6.31
C HIS A 25 1.15 21.63 -7.59
N PRO A 26 2.11 22.47 -8.01
CA PRO A 26 2.77 22.37 -9.31
C PRO A 26 3.61 21.09 -9.50
N GLN A 27 3.94 20.41 -8.39
CA GLN A 27 4.69 19.16 -8.41
C GLN A 27 3.81 17.90 -8.34
N ILE A 28 2.48 18.03 -8.40
CA ILE A 28 1.56 16.88 -8.41
C ILE A 28 0.78 16.87 -9.71
N LYS A 29 0.66 15.68 -10.31
CA LYS A 29 -0.08 15.47 -11.56
C LYS A 29 -1.01 14.28 -11.41
N VAL A 30 -2.30 14.50 -11.63
CA VAL A 30 -3.27 13.41 -11.74
C VAL A 30 -3.17 12.84 -13.15
N ILE A 31 -2.76 11.57 -13.24
CA ILE A 31 -2.49 10.88 -14.51
C ILE A 31 -3.57 9.85 -14.88
N GLY A 32 -4.54 9.63 -14.01
CA GLY A 32 -5.65 8.72 -14.23
C GLY A 32 -6.74 8.86 -13.16
N GLU A 33 -7.96 8.55 -13.55
CA GLU A 33 -9.16 8.62 -12.74
C GLU A 33 -10.03 7.41 -13.07
N THR A 34 -10.58 6.73 -12.07
CA THR A 34 -11.50 5.61 -12.29
C THR A 34 -12.42 5.40 -11.09
N ASP A 35 -13.56 4.78 -11.32
CA ASP A 35 -14.50 4.29 -10.30
C ASP A 35 -14.47 2.76 -10.17
N LYS A 36 -13.61 2.07 -10.92
CA LYS A 36 -13.62 0.61 -11.08
C LYS A 36 -12.30 -0.03 -10.68
N LYS A 37 -12.38 -1.09 -9.88
CA LYS A 37 -11.23 -1.94 -9.47
C LYS A 37 -10.39 -2.43 -10.65
N ARG A 38 -11.02 -3.00 -11.68
CA ARG A 38 -10.32 -3.61 -12.82
C ARG A 38 -9.51 -2.56 -13.60
N GLU A 39 -10.12 -1.41 -13.83
CA GLU A 39 -9.48 -0.29 -14.52
C GLU A 39 -8.35 0.30 -13.66
N ALA A 40 -8.54 0.42 -12.35
CA ALA A 40 -7.48 0.85 -11.44
C ALA A 40 -6.24 -0.05 -11.53
N LEU A 41 -6.41 -1.38 -11.51
CA LEU A 41 -5.31 -2.34 -11.67
C LEU A 41 -4.61 -2.19 -13.04
N MET A 42 -5.40 -2.10 -14.12
CA MET A 42 -4.85 -1.92 -15.47
C MET A 42 -4.08 -0.61 -15.63
N MET A 43 -4.62 0.50 -15.13
CA MET A 43 -3.96 1.80 -15.18
C MET A 43 -2.69 1.83 -14.34
N THR A 44 -2.68 1.15 -13.19
CA THR A 44 -1.49 1.03 -12.34
C THR A 44 -0.34 0.37 -13.10
N GLN A 45 -0.63 -0.76 -13.77
CA GLN A 45 0.36 -1.48 -14.56
C GLN A 45 0.82 -0.67 -15.78
N LYS A 46 -0.11 -0.03 -16.49
CA LYS A 46 0.19 0.71 -17.72
C LYS A 46 0.90 2.03 -17.47
N LEU A 47 0.52 2.75 -16.41
CA LEU A 47 0.97 4.10 -16.16
C LEU A 47 2.09 4.18 -15.11
N ASN A 48 2.27 3.16 -14.28
CA ASN A 48 3.26 3.13 -13.19
C ASN A 48 3.23 4.43 -12.34
N PRO A 49 2.10 4.74 -11.67
CA PRO A 49 1.97 5.94 -10.84
C PRO A 49 2.85 5.86 -9.59
N ASP A 50 3.21 7.02 -9.03
CA ASP A 50 3.90 7.09 -7.74
C ASP A 50 2.92 6.80 -6.59
N ILE A 51 1.67 7.26 -6.71
CA ILE A 51 0.63 7.09 -5.69
C ILE A 51 -0.70 6.72 -6.33
N ILE A 52 -1.44 5.83 -5.68
CA ILE A 52 -2.88 5.62 -5.91
C ILE A 52 -3.61 6.12 -4.67
N MET A 53 -4.47 7.11 -4.88
CA MET A 53 -5.47 7.50 -3.90
C MET A 53 -6.72 6.66 -4.12
N ILE A 54 -7.18 5.97 -3.08
CA ILE A 54 -8.34 5.10 -3.16
C ILE A 54 -9.34 5.39 -2.05
N ASN A 55 -10.60 5.58 -2.44
CA ASN A 55 -11.70 5.61 -1.49
C ASN A 55 -11.91 4.18 -0.93
N ALA A 56 -11.61 4.00 0.35
CA ALA A 56 -11.77 2.74 1.06
C ALA A 56 -13.24 2.37 1.32
N SER A 57 -14.14 3.35 1.24
CA SER A 57 -15.59 3.23 1.44
C SER A 57 -16.41 3.01 0.17
N MET A 58 -15.78 2.95 -1.02
CA MET A 58 -16.46 2.48 -2.24
C MET A 58 -17.20 1.16 -1.96
N PRO A 59 -18.39 0.90 -2.56
CA PRO A 59 -19.36 -0.11 -2.12
C PRO A 59 -18.67 -1.35 -1.56
N ARG A 60 -18.99 -1.64 -0.29
CA ARG A 60 -18.19 -2.17 0.84
C ARG A 60 -17.14 -3.27 0.59
N SER A 61 -17.01 -3.83 -0.59
CA SER A 61 -15.96 -4.77 -0.98
C SER A 61 -14.93 -4.18 -1.98
N VAL A 62 -15.31 -3.23 -2.83
CA VAL A 62 -14.49 -2.85 -4.00
C VAL A 62 -13.20 -2.12 -3.61
N GLY A 63 -13.25 -1.17 -2.68
CA GLY A 63 -12.07 -0.40 -2.27
C GLY A 63 -10.99 -1.29 -1.62
N LEU A 64 -11.38 -2.05 -0.59
CA LEU A 64 -10.49 -2.97 0.11
C LEU A 64 -10.00 -4.12 -0.77
N GLU A 65 -10.86 -4.66 -1.63
CA GLU A 65 -10.43 -5.67 -2.60
C GLU A 65 -9.49 -5.12 -3.66
N THR A 66 -9.62 -3.84 -4.03
CA THR A 66 -8.68 -3.18 -4.94
C THR A 66 -7.33 -3.03 -4.26
N ILE A 67 -7.29 -2.63 -2.98
CA ILE A 67 -6.05 -2.58 -2.19
C ILE A 67 -5.41 -3.98 -2.11
N LYS A 68 -6.18 -5.00 -1.70
CA LYS A 68 -5.71 -6.41 -1.70
C LYS A 68 -5.23 -6.84 -3.09
N GLY A 69 -5.98 -6.48 -4.12
CA GLY A 69 -5.67 -6.79 -5.51
C GLY A 69 -4.38 -6.13 -5.98
N MET A 70 -4.14 -4.87 -5.64
CA MET A 70 -2.93 -4.13 -5.97
C MET A 70 -1.72 -4.69 -5.26
N VAL A 71 -1.87 -5.02 -3.97
CA VAL A 71 -0.83 -5.71 -3.20
C VAL A 71 -0.53 -7.07 -3.81
N LYS A 72 -1.54 -7.85 -4.22
CA LYS A 72 -1.36 -9.19 -4.83
C LYS A 72 -0.83 -9.16 -6.27
N HIS A 73 -1.34 -8.28 -7.13
CA HIS A 73 -0.97 -8.18 -8.55
C HIS A 73 0.43 -7.62 -8.78
N THR A 74 1.08 -7.12 -7.72
CA THR A 74 2.47 -6.69 -7.81
C THR A 74 3.47 -7.69 -7.27
N VAL A 75 2.97 -8.86 -6.83
CA VAL A 75 3.80 -10.00 -6.52
C VAL A 75 3.71 -10.95 -7.72
N ALA A 76 4.56 -10.73 -8.72
CA ALA A 76 4.64 -11.64 -9.87
C ALA A 76 5.04 -13.08 -9.48
N SER A 77 5.39 -13.34 -8.22
CA SER A 77 5.50 -14.68 -7.63
C SER A 77 5.56 -14.55 -6.11
N GLU A 78 4.63 -15.19 -5.38
CA GLU A 78 4.73 -15.33 -3.92
C GLU A 78 6.14 -15.80 -3.53
N PRO A 79 6.77 -15.25 -2.46
CA PRO A 79 8.10 -15.68 -2.05
C PRO A 79 8.12 -17.18 -1.76
N THR A 80 8.94 -17.92 -2.50
CA THR A 80 9.14 -19.35 -2.21
C THR A 80 9.81 -19.52 -0.85
N PRO A 81 9.62 -20.66 -0.17
CA PRO A 81 10.31 -20.94 1.09
C PRO A 81 11.84 -20.74 1.00
N ALA A 82 12.43 -21.05 -0.16
CA ALA A 82 13.85 -20.81 -0.43
C ALA A 82 14.22 -19.32 -0.45
N GLN A 83 13.40 -18.47 -1.06
CA GLN A 83 13.61 -17.02 -1.09
C GLN A 83 13.44 -16.38 0.29
N ILE A 84 12.52 -16.89 1.11
CA ILE A 84 12.33 -16.44 2.50
C ILE A 84 13.59 -16.74 3.33
N ARG A 85 14.10 -17.97 3.25
CA ARG A 85 15.36 -18.37 3.90
C ARG A 85 16.54 -17.52 3.40
N ALA A 86 16.61 -17.31 2.09
CA ALA A 86 17.64 -16.49 1.50
C ALA A 86 17.56 -15.02 1.98
N ALA A 87 16.37 -14.45 2.14
CA ALA A 87 16.18 -13.08 2.63
C ALA A 87 16.69 -12.93 4.06
N ARG A 88 16.41 -13.91 4.92
CA ARG A 88 16.93 -13.96 6.28
C ARG A 88 18.45 -14.10 6.31
N ASN A 89 18.98 -15.07 5.58
CA ASN A 89 20.41 -15.39 5.57
C ASN A 89 21.26 -14.27 4.97
N THR A 90 20.79 -13.65 3.87
CA THR A 90 21.50 -12.54 3.20
C THR A 90 21.57 -11.31 4.11
N GLY A 91 20.50 -11.04 4.85
CA GLY A 91 20.48 -9.97 5.85
C GLY A 91 21.16 -10.31 7.17
N LYS A 92 21.68 -11.54 7.33
CA LYS A 92 22.29 -12.07 8.56
C LYS A 92 21.39 -11.91 9.79
N TYR A 93 20.07 -12.03 9.60
CA TYR A 93 19.11 -11.89 10.69
C TYR A 93 18.96 -13.22 11.44
N SER A 94 18.88 -13.16 12.77
CA SER A 94 18.41 -14.30 13.58
C SER A 94 16.93 -14.58 13.29
N GLN A 95 16.42 -15.73 13.73
CA GLN A 95 15.01 -16.10 13.56
C GLN A 95 14.08 -15.06 14.22
N GLU A 96 14.45 -14.61 15.43
CA GLU A 96 13.78 -13.61 16.25
C GLU A 96 13.76 -12.24 15.55
N ALA A 97 14.93 -11.77 15.11
CA ALA A 97 15.09 -10.47 14.48
C ALA A 97 14.30 -10.40 13.16
N PHE A 98 14.33 -11.48 12.38
CA PHE A 98 13.59 -11.56 11.13
C PHE A 98 12.08 -11.59 11.36
N ALA A 99 11.60 -12.33 12.37
CA ALA A 99 10.18 -12.32 12.74
C ALA A 99 9.68 -10.94 13.19
N ALA A 100 10.49 -10.22 13.97
CA ALA A 100 10.18 -8.86 14.41
C ALA A 100 10.05 -7.88 13.23
N LEU A 101 10.98 -7.93 12.26
CA LEU A 101 10.93 -7.12 11.04
C LEU A 101 9.68 -7.39 10.19
N LEU A 102 9.17 -8.62 10.22
CA LEU A 102 8.00 -9.03 9.47
C LEU A 102 6.68 -8.88 10.26
N HIS A 103 6.73 -8.30 11.46
CA HIS A 103 5.58 -8.14 12.34
C HIS A 103 4.86 -9.48 12.62
N THR A 104 5.63 -10.53 12.89
CA THR A 104 5.10 -11.87 13.17
C THR A 104 5.94 -12.61 14.21
N THR A 105 5.66 -13.90 14.43
CA THR A 105 6.39 -14.76 15.39
C THR A 105 7.41 -15.65 14.69
N MET A 106 8.41 -16.11 15.45
CA MET A 106 9.41 -17.09 14.95
C MET A 106 8.76 -18.36 14.41
N GLU A 107 7.73 -18.85 15.09
CA GLU A 107 6.99 -20.05 14.69
C GLU A 107 6.30 -19.84 13.34
N THR A 108 5.71 -18.66 13.12
CA THR A 108 5.11 -18.30 11.83
C THR A 108 6.16 -18.24 10.71
N VAL A 109 7.32 -17.62 10.97
CA VAL A 109 8.44 -17.58 10.01
C VAL A 109 8.94 -18.99 9.69
N ASN A 110 9.15 -19.84 10.70
CA ASN A 110 9.55 -21.24 10.53
C ASN A 110 8.59 -21.99 9.61
N ARG A 111 7.29 -21.79 9.78
CA ARG A 111 6.29 -22.41 8.90
C ARG A 111 6.40 -21.92 7.47
N TRP A 112 6.71 -20.64 7.23
CA TRP A 112 6.94 -20.10 5.88
C TRP A 112 8.21 -20.66 5.23
N GLU A 113 9.33 -20.66 5.97
CA GLU A 113 10.61 -21.19 5.49
C GLU A 113 10.55 -22.70 5.18
N ASN A 114 9.59 -23.42 5.77
CA ASN A 114 9.34 -24.84 5.51
C ASN A 114 8.15 -25.10 4.57
N GLY A 115 7.52 -24.06 4.01
CA GLY A 115 6.38 -24.20 3.10
C GLY A 115 5.07 -24.70 3.73
N LYS A 116 4.98 -24.74 5.06
CA LYS A 116 3.78 -25.14 5.83
C LYS A 116 2.74 -24.03 5.97
N ALA A 117 3.08 -22.80 5.62
CA ALA A 117 2.19 -21.65 5.59
C ALA A 117 2.74 -20.61 4.59
N LYS A 118 1.94 -19.58 4.28
CA LYS A 118 2.34 -18.50 3.39
C LYS A 118 2.21 -17.13 4.07
N PRO A 119 3.14 -16.19 3.81
CA PRO A 119 3.01 -14.81 4.26
C PRO A 119 1.83 -14.11 3.55
N ASN A 120 1.18 -13.18 4.24
CA ASN A 120 0.02 -12.42 3.79
C ASN A 120 -0.04 -11.01 4.40
N GLY A 121 -0.86 -10.12 3.84
CA GLY A 121 -1.07 -8.77 4.39
C GLY A 121 0.23 -7.99 4.62
N LYS A 122 0.37 -7.37 5.80
CA LYS A 122 1.52 -6.55 6.20
C LYS A 122 2.86 -7.31 6.23
N ASN A 123 2.84 -8.59 6.63
CA ASN A 123 4.08 -9.38 6.72
C ASN A 123 4.62 -9.75 5.33
N LEU A 124 3.74 -10.00 4.36
CA LEU A 124 4.12 -10.23 2.97
C LEU A 124 4.79 -8.99 2.38
N LEU A 125 4.21 -7.80 2.60
CA LEU A 125 4.80 -6.56 2.11
C LEU A 125 6.21 -6.30 2.69
N SER A 126 6.35 -6.48 4.00
CA SER A 126 7.63 -6.31 4.70
C SER A 126 8.68 -7.30 4.15
N LEU A 127 8.28 -8.54 3.91
CA LEU A 127 9.14 -9.60 3.37
C LEU A 127 9.55 -9.32 1.92
N LEU A 128 8.61 -8.88 1.07
CA LEU A 128 8.90 -8.52 -0.31
C LEU A 128 9.87 -7.33 -0.39
N GLU A 129 9.76 -6.36 0.53
CA GLU A 129 10.72 -5.27 0.61
C GLU A 129 12.13 -5.75 0.97
N LEU A 130 12.25 -6.72 1.89
CA LEU A 130 13.53 -7.37 2.22
C LEU A 130 14.08 -8.16 1.03
N CYS A 131 13.26 -8.96 0.34
CA CYS A 131 13.65 -9.70 -0.86
C CYS A 131 14.14 -8.77 -1.98
N ARG A 132 13.54 -7.59 -2.14
CA ARG A 132 14.01 -6.58 -3.10
C ARG A 132 15.34 -5.97 -2.67
N LYS A 133 15.49 -5.53 -1.41
CA LYS A 133 16.75 -4.93 -0.90
C LYS A 133 17.94 -5.89 -1.04
N SER A 134 17.69 -7.19 -0.90
CA SER A 134 18.69 -8.25 -1.04
C SER A 134 18.89 -8.76 -2.48
N LYS A 135 18.21 -8.18 -3.48
CA LYS A 135 18.25 -8.59 -4.90
C LYS A 135 17.91 -10.07 -5.14
N LEU A 136 17.24 -10.72 -4.19
CA LEU A 136 16.88 -12.15 -4.26
C LEU A 136 15.73 -12.43 -5.24
N MET A 137 15.01 -11.38 -5.60
CA MET A 137 14.00 -11.40 -6.63
C MET A 137 14.16 -10.15 -7.50
N LYS A 138 14.00 -10.30 -8.82
CA LYS A 138 13.56 -9.19 -9.67
C LYS A 138 12.09 -8.92 -9.34
N LEU A 139 11.88 -8.38 -8.16
CA LEU A 139 10.58 -7.94 -7.73
C LEU A 139 10.45 -6.50 -8.19
N GLU A 140 9.69 -6.29 -9.27
CA GLU A 140 9.03 -5.00 -9.42
C GLU A 140 8.00 -4.93 -8.29
N LEU A 141 8.45 -4.51 -7.10
CA LEU A 141 7.51 -4.03 -6.08
C LEU A 141 6.64 -2.94 -6.75
N PRO A 142 5.39 -2.74 -6.29
CA PRO A 142 4.66 -1.58 -6.74
C PRO A 142 5.47 -0.40 -6.21
N THR A 143 6.15 0.29 -7.12
CA THR A 143 6.75 1.59 -6.81
C THR A 143 5.63 2.53 -6.33
N THR A 144 4.43 2.29 -6.84
CA THR A 144 3.17 2.87 -6.44
C THR A 144 2.83 2.66 -4.96
N LYS A 145 2.75 3.76 -4.23
CA LYS A 145 2.23 3.81 -2.86
C LYS A 145 0.70 3.90 -2.87
N ILE A 146 0.07 3.31 -1.86
CA ILE A 146 -1.39 3.32 -1.70
C ILE A 146 -1.75 4.28 -0.57
N LEU A 147 -2.49 5.34 -0.90
CA LEU A 147 -3.08 6.28 0.04
C LEU A 147 -4.59 6.03 0.12
N ALA A 148 -5.07 5.47 1.22
CA ALA A 148 -6.49 5.25 1.42
C ALA A 148 -7.16 6.49 2.00
N TYR A 149 -8.40 6.76 1.63
CA TYR A 149 -9.23 7.74 2.32
C TYR A 149 -10.66 7.23 2.52
N ALA A 150 -11.35 7.77 3.52
CA ALA A 150 -12.72 7.39 3.86
C ALA A 150 -13.41 8.55 4.59
N SER A 151 -14.75 8.58 4.57
CA SER A 151 -15.55 9.54 5.34
C SER A 151 -15.28 9.41 6.86
N ASN A 152 -15.59 10.45 7.63
CA ASN A 152 -15.27 10.52 9.07
C ASN A 152 -15.97 9.45 9.92
N ASP A 153 -17.16 9.06 9.52
CA ASP A 153 -17.97 7.99 10.10
C ASP A 153 -17.53 6.59 9.66
N GLU A 154 -16.53 6.49 8.78
CA GLU A 154 -16.12 5.27 8.09
C GLU A 154 -14.66 4.85 8.39
N THR A 155 -14.12 5.27 9.53
CA THR A 155 -12.72 4.99 9.95
C THR A 155 -12.36 3.50 10.00
N GLN A 156 -13.33 2.61 10.20
CA GLN A 156 -13.13 1.15 10.13
C GLN A 156 -12.53 0.69 8.78
N PHE A 157 -12.89 1.36 7.67
CA PHE A 157 -12.37 1.04 6.35
C PHE A 157 -10.91 1.46 6.22
N LEU A 158 -10.48 2.53 6.91
CA LEU A 158 -9.06 2.92 6.95
C LEU A 158 -8.22 1.90 7.70
N LYS A 159 -8.71 1.39 8.85
CA LYS A 159 -8.02 0.33 9.58
C LYS A 159 -7.84 -0.92 8.71
N GLN A 160 -8.92 -1.36 8.05
CA GLN A 160 -8.86 -2.50 7.14
C GLN A 160 -7.97 -2.22 5.92
N ALA A 161 -7.94 -1.00 5.40
CA ALA A 161 -7.04 -0.62 4.31
C ALA A 161 -5.57 -0.80 4.70
N ILE A 162 -5.20 -0.41 5.93
CA ILE A 162 -3.85 -0.58 6.47
C ILE A 162 -3.50 -2.05 6.64
N GLU A 163 -4.40 -2.84 7.23
CA GLU A 163 -4.25 -4.30 7.37
C GLU A 163 -4.04 -4.98 6.00
N ASN A 164 -4.66 -4.44 4.96
CA ASN A 164 -4.54 -4.90 3.57
C ASN A 164 -3.36 -4.31 2.80
N GLY A 165 -2.54 -3.45 3.43
CA GLY A 165 -1.30 -2.96 2.84
C GLY A 165 -1.31 -1.52 2.32
N ALA A 166 -2.27 -0.70 2.73
CA ALA A 166 -2.21 0.74 2.48
C ALA A 166 -1.00 1.36 3.19
N HIS A 167 -0.27 2.22 2.47
CA HIS A 167 0.93 2.87 2.98
C HIS A 167 0.60 4.13 3.79
N GLY A 168 -0.58 4.71 3.57
CA GLY A 168 -1.08 5.81 4.38
C GLY A 168 -2.60 5.90 4.32
N CYS A 169 -3.18 6.65 5.26
CA CYS A 169 -4.60 6.95 5.30
C CYS A 169 -4.87 8.42 5.64
N ILE A 170 -5.98 8.96 5.14
CA ILE A 170 -6.51 10.29 5.49
C ILE A 170 -8.04 10.21 5.62
N LEU A 171 -8.64 11.18 6.30
CA LEU A 171 -10.09 11.32 6.36
C LEU A 171 -10.63 12.14 5.17
N GLY A 172 -11.88 11.92 4.79
CA GLY A 172 -12.55 12.67 3.73
C GLY A 172 -12.74 14.16 4.08
N SER A 173 -12.78 14.49 5.38
CA SER A 173 -12.75 15.88 5.85
C SER A 173 -11.34 16.46 6.02
N SER A 174 -10.29 15.70 5.70
CA SER A 174 -8.91 16.16 5.84
C SER A 174 -8.71 17.40 4.98
N ASN A 175 -8.00 18.38 5.55
CA ASN A 175 -7.71 19.61 4.83
C ASN A 175 -6.61 19.37 3.77
N ILE A 176 -6.45 20.35 2.87
CA ILE A 176 -5.48 20.23 1.77
C ILE A 176 -4.03 20.03 2.27
N LYS A 177 -3.70 20.58 3.44
CA LYS A 177 -2.38 20.47 4.04
C LYS A 177 -2.09 19.03 4.47
N GLU A 178 -3.05 18.38 5.12
CA GLU A 178 -2.95 16.98 5.56
C GLU A 178 -2.78 16.03 4.37
N LEU A 179 -3.52 16.27 3.28
CA LEU A 179 -3.36 15.52 2.02
C LEU A 179 -1.93 15.63 1.47
N PHE A 180 -1.36 16.84 1.43
CA PHE A 180 0.02 17.04 0.95
C PHE A 180 1.07 16.46 1.89
N GLU A 181 0.85 16.54 3.22
CA GLU A 181 1.71 15.91 4.22
C GLU A 181 1.73 14.39 4.02
N ALA A 182 0.56 13.78 3.80
CA ALA A 182 0.43 12.35 3.51
C ALA A 182 1.22 11.96 2.25
N ILE A 183 0.99 12.66 1.14
CA ILE A 183 1.69 12.42 -0.13
C ILE A 183 3.21 12.54 0.06
N THR A 184 3.66 13.60 0.73
CA THR A 184 5.08 13.84 0.98
C THR A 184 5.71 12.74 1.83
N ALA A 185 5.01 12.28 2.87
CA ALA A 185 5.46 11.17 3.71
C ALA A 185 5.64 9.88 2.89
N LEU A 186 4.64 9.54 2.07
CA LEU A 186 4.67 8.34 1.23
C LEU A 186 5.82 8.34 0.22
N ILE A 187 6.06 9.47 -0.45
CA ILE A 187 7.17 9.63 -1.40
C ILE A 187 8.53 9.51 -0.69
N LYS A 188 8.64 9.97 0.55
CA LYS A 188 9.82 9.78 1.40
C LYS A 188 9.95 8.36 1.96
N GLY A 189 9.05 7.44 1.60
CA GLY A 189 9.05 6.06 2.06
C GLY A 189 8.55 5.89 3.50
N LYS A 190 7.87 6.90 4.06
CA LYS A 190 7.28 6.86 5.40
C LYS A 190 5.78 6.59 5.31
N GLY A 191 5.24 5.84 6.27
CA GLY A 191 3.79 5.71 6.41
C GLY A 191 3.17 7.01 6.96
N TYR A 192 1.87 7.20 6.72
CA TYR A 192 1.12 8.35 7.24
C TYR A 192 -0.23 7.90 7.78
N TYR A 193 -0.43 7.99 9.09
CA TYR A 193 -1.59 7.44 9.80
C TYR A 193 -2.09 8.37 10.92
N PRO A 194 -2.50 9.61 10.59
CA PRO A 194 -2.83 10.65 11.58
C PRO A 194 -4.08 10.35 12.40
N THR A 195 -4.94 9.44 11.93
CA THR A 195 -6.30 9.20 12.44
C THR A 195 -6.43 7.96 13.32
N LEU A 196 -5.31 7.26 13.58
CA LEU A 196 -5.22 6.22 14.59
C LEU A 196 -4.49 6.81 15.80
N GLY A 197 -5.23 7.45 16.72
CA GLY A 197 -4.66 7.99 17.95
C GLY A 197 -3.81 6.94 18.68
N SER A 198 -2.62 7.36 19.13
CA SER A 198 -1.73 6.74 20.12
C SER A 198 -2.14 5.34 20.60
N GLY A 199 -1.95 4.33 19.76
CA GLY A 199 -2.47 2.99 20.03
C GLY A 199 -2.21 2.01 18.90
N ILE A 200 -0.94 1.90 18.49
CA ILE A 200 -0.40 0.75 17.76
C ILE A 200 0.84 0.28 18.50
#